data_AF-A0A0G9MLH2-F1
#
_entry.id   AF-A0A0G9MLH2-F1
#
_cell.length_a   1.000
_cell.length_b   1.000
_cell.length_c   1.000
_cell.angle_alpha   90.00
_cell.angle_beta   90.00
_cell.angle_gamma   90.00
#
_symmetry.space_group_name_H-M   'P 1'
#
loop_
_entity.id
_entity.type
_entity.pdbx_description
1 polymer ?
#
loop_
_entity_poly.entity_id
_entity_poly.type
_entity_poly.pdbx_seq_one_letter_code
_entity_poly.pdbx_strand_id
1 'polypeptide(L)'
;MRQEGEPSVDEILDSIKRVMERDRAAAQATKSRSADESAENLPEPADEEEAEDILDLGVIGSAVSEDAPADPLITQSSEVPEDDGLTTDRAADAMRQSLAALAMLSEPPAKPQIVRQGETSLEGLAREMMRPMLAQWLDANLPDIVERLVKAEIARIAGKKN
;
A
#
# COMPACT_ATOMS: atom_id res chain seq x y z
N MET A 1 48.78 9.92 13.44
CA MET A 1 48.52 8.57 12.90
C MET A 1 47.06 8.22 13.19
N ARG A 2 46.35 7.66 12.19
CA ARG A 2 44.94 7.19 12.18
C ARG A 2 43.88 8.21 11.74
N GLN A 3 43.60 8.22 10.44
CA GLN A 3 42.24 8.26 9.88
C GLN A 3 42.10 7.03 8.98
N GLU A 4 42.10 5.85 9.59
CA GLU A 4 41.77 4.57 8.94
C GLU A 4 40.39 4.19 9.49
N GLY A 5 39.31 4.54 8.79
CA GLY A 5 37.97 4.20 9.27
C GLY A 5 36.79 4.82 8.54
N GLU A 6 36.97 5.85 7.73
CA GLU A 6 35.88 6.33 6.86
C GLU A 6 36.00 5.60 5.51
N PRO A 7 34.95 4.86 5.08
CA PRO A 7 34.96 4.21 3.78
C PRO A 7 35.12 5.27 2.69
N SER A 8 36.01 5.02 1.73
CA SER A 8 36.19 5.93 0.59
C SER A 8 34.88 6.05 -0.19
N VAL A 9 34.65 7.21 -0.81
CA VAL A 9 33.47 7.44 -1.66
C VAL A 9 33.34 6.34 -2.73
N ASP A 10 34.46 5.91 -3.29
CA ASP A 10 34.49 4.83 -4.29
C ASP A 10 34.05 3.48 -3.71
N GLU A 11 34.39 3.20 -2.44
CA GLU A 11 33.95 1.98 -1.74
C GLU A 11 32.44 2.00 -1.45
N ILE A 12 31.90 3.19 -1.13
CA ILE A 12 30.45 3.39 -0.95
C ILE A 12 29.74 3.14 -2.29
N LEU A 13 30.27 3.66 -3.41
CA LEU A 13 29.69 3.46 -4.74
C LEU A 13 29.77 2.00 -5.19
N ASP A 14 30.88 1.32 -4.93
CA ASP A 14 31.04 -0.10 -5.24
C ASP A 14 30.10 -0.98 -4.40
N SER A 15 29.87 -0.63 -3.13
CA SER A 15 28.90 -1.30 -2.26
C SER A 15 27.46 -1.13 -2.78
N ILE A 16 27.07 0.08 -3.16
CA ILE A 16 25.74 0.36 -3.73
C ILE A 16 25.55 -0.41 -5.04
N LYS A 17 26.55 -0.39 -5.93
CA LYS A 17 26.50 -1.12 -7.20
C LYS A 17 26.32 -2.63 -6.99
N ARG A 18 27.06 -3.21 -6.04
CA ARG A 18 26.97 -4.64 -5.71
C ARG A 18 25.60 -5.03 -5.13
N VAL A 19 25.00 -4.15 -4.32
CA VAL A 19 23.64 -4.36 -3.79
C VAL A 19 22.61 -4.28 -4.92
N MET A 20 22.72 -3.30 -5.82
CA MET A 20 21.79 -3.18 -6.96
C MET A 20 21.89 -4.36 -7.94
N GLU A 21 23.09 -4.86 -8.22
CA GLU A 21 23.26 -6.05 -9.07
C GLU A 21 22.65 -7.30 -8.41
N ARG A 22 22.81 -7.45 -7.09
CA ARG A 22 22.19 -8.54 -6.32
C ARG A 22 20.66 -8.47 -6.34
N ASP A 23 20.09 -7.28 -6.15
CA ASP A 23 18.64 -7.07 -6.17
C ASP A 23 18.05 -7.21 -7.59
N ARG A 24 18.77 -6.74 -8.61
CA ARG A 24 18.38 -6.93 -10.01
C ARG A 24 18.39 -8.41 -10.40
N ALA A 25 19.37 -9.18 -9.93
CA ALA A 25 19.40 -10.63 -10.13
C ALA A 25 18.24 -11.33 -9.41
N ALA A 26 17.90 -10.90 -8.19
CA ALA A 26 16.74 -11.41 -7.46
C ALA A 26 15.41 -11.08 -8.18
N ALA A 27 15.26 -9.86 -8.68
CA ALA A 27 14.08 -9.42 -9.45
C ALA A 27 13.96 -10.12 -10.82
N GLN A 28 15.08 -10.50 -11.45
CA GLN A 28 15.05 -11.31 -12.68
C GLN A 28 14.72 -12.78 -12.40
N ALA A 29 15.17 -13.33 -11.27
CA ALA A 29 14.83 -14.69 -10.84
C ALA A 29 13.34 -14.85 -10.48
N THR A 30 12.70 -13.81 -9.93
CA THR A 30 11.25 -13.82 -9.69
C THR A 30 10.45 -13.66 -10.98
N LYS A 31 10.90 -12.81 -11.91
CA LYS A 31 10.23 -12.61 -13.21
C LYS A 31 10.31 -13.82 -14.15
N SER A 32 11.41 -14.57 -14.10
CA SER A 32 11.55 -15.83 -14.84
C SER A 32 10.68 -16.94 -14.25
N ARG A 33 10.54 -17.00 -12.92
CA ARG A 33 9.59 -17.91 -12.27
C ARG A 33 8.14 -17.59 -12.57
N SER A 34 7.75 -16.31 -12.59
CA SER A 34 6.40 -15.92 -12.98
C SER A 34 6.08 -16.18 -14.46
N ALA A 35 7.09 -16.15 -15.35
CA ALA A 35 6.89 -16.47 -16.76
C ALA A 35 6.69 -17.98 -17.01
N ASP A 36 7.28 -18.83 -16.18
CA ASP A 36 7.09 -20.29 -16.22
C ASP A 36 5.74 -20.70 -15.58
N GLU A 37 5.31 -20.01 -14.51
CA GLU A 37 3.98 -20.22 -13.88
C GLU A 37 2.80 -19.60 -14.68
N SER A 38 3.05 -18.56 -15.50
CA SER A 38 1.99 -17.92 -16.31
C SER A 38 1.54 -18.75 -17.51
N ALA A 39 2.24 -19.84 -17.85
CA ALA A 39 1.80 -20.75 -18.91
C ALA A 39 0.68 -21.71 -18.46
N GLU A 40 0.51 -21.93 -17.16
CA GLU A 40 -0.58 -22.77 -16.60
C GLU A 40 -1.76 -21.97 -16.05
N ASN A 41 -1.63 -20.65 -15.91
CA ASN A 41 -2.72 -19.79 -15.42
C ASN A 41 -3.08 -18.72 -16.45
N LEU A 42 -3.62 -19.17 -17.59
CA LEU A 42 -4.40 -18.30 -18.45
C LEU A 42 -5.68 -17.96 -17.68
N PRO A 43 -6.01 -16.68 -17.42
CA PRO A 43 -7.37 -16.36 -17.01
C PRO A 43 -8.32 -16.88 -18.09
N GLU A 44 -9.33 -17.61 -17.66
CA GLU A 44 -10.46 -18.03 -18.50
C GLU A 44 -10.98 -16.78 -19.25
N PRO A 45 -11.30 -16.87 -20.56
CA PRO A 45 -11.88 -15.73 -21.25
C PRO A 45 -13.13 -15.30 -20.47
N ALA A 46 -13.16 -14.07 -20.01
CA ALA A 46 -14.34 -13.50 -19.37
C ALA A 46 -15.54 -13.74 -20.30
N ASP A 47 -16.63 -14.27 -19.76
CA ASP A 47 -17.88 -14.45 -20.49
C ASP A 47 -18.25 -13.11 -21.15
N GLU A 48 -18.68 -13.15 -22.42
CA GLU A 48 -18.98 -11.94 -23.21
C GLU A 48 -20.01 -11.02 -22.50
N GLU A 49 -20.84 -11.58 -21.63
CA GLU A 49 -21.83 -10.85 -20.82
C GLU A 49 -21.20 -10.00 -19.69
N GLU A 50 -20.05 -10.38 -19.11
CA GLU A 50 -19.36 -9.57 -18.09
C GLU A 50 -18.54 -8.42 -18.71
N ALA A 51 -18.18 -8.52 -19.99
CA ALA A 51 -17.49 -7.47 -20.71
C ALA A 51 -18.39 -6.26 -21.01
N GLU A 52 -19.71 -6.46 -21.07
CA GLU A 52 -20.70 -5.39 -21.30
C GLU A 52 -20.85 -4.45 -20.08
N ASP A 53 -20.53 -4.93 -18.87
CA ASP A 53 -20.56 -4.13 -17.64
C ASP A 53 -19.30 -3.26 -17.43
N ILE A 54 -18.30 -3.37 -18.30
CA ILE A 54 -17.08 -2.57 -18.23
C ILE A 54 -17.27 -1.24 -18.97
N LEU A 55 -17.30 -0.15 -18.22
CA LEU A 55 -17.37 1.21 -18.77
C LEU A 55 -16.11 1.57 -19.57
N ASP A 56 -16.24 1.63 -20.90
CA ASP A 56 -15.17 2.12 -21.79
C ASP A 56 -15.05 3.65 -21.73
N LEU A 57 -13.98 4.12 -21.09
CA LEU A 57 -13.65 5.54 -20.98
C LEU A 57 -13.34 6.21 -22.34
N GLY A 58 -12.96 5.43 -23.36
CA GLY A 58 -12.71 5.93 -24.72
C GLY A 58 -13.99 6.36 -25.43
N VAL A 59 -15.09 5.63 -25.22
CA VAL A 59 -16.42 5.95 -25.77
C VAL A 59 -17.00 7.21 -25.15
N ILE A 60 -16.85 7.39 -23.83
CA ILE A 60 -17.33 8.58 -23.12
C ILE A 60 -16.59 9.84 -23.59
N GLY A 61 -15.27 9.75 -23.84
CA GLY A 61 -14.49 10.86 -24.36
C GLY A 61 -14.93 11.36 -25.75
N SER A 62 -15.47 10.47 -26.59
CA SER A 62 -15.98 10.83 -27.91
C SER A 62 -17.36 11.50 -27.84
N ALA A 63 -18.24 11.03 -26.95
CA ALA A 63 -19.62 11.54 -26.82
C ALA A 63 -19.70 13.00 -26.32
N VAL A 64 -18.66 13.52 -25.67
CA VAL A 64 -18.60 14.91 -25.19
C VAL A 64 -18.19 15.89 -26.31
N SER A 65 -17.68 15.40 -27.45
CA SER A 65 -17.11 16.26 -28.51
C SER A 65 -18.05 16.56 -29.70
N GLU A 66 -19.23 15.93 -29.80
CA GLU A 66 -20.06 15.99 -31.02
C GLU A 66 -21.39 16.74 -30.93
N ASP A 67 -21.73 17.39 -29.80
CA ASP A 67 -22.97 18.19 -29.71
C ASP A 67 -22.73 19.61 -29.17
N ALA A 68 -22.14 20.45 -30.01
CA ALA A 68 -22.27 21.89 -29.90
C ALA A 68 -22.82 22.44 -31.23
N PRO A 69 -24.07 22.94 -31.28
CA PRO A 69 -24.56 23.62 -32.46
C PRO A 69 -23.77 24.92 -32.67
N ALA A 70 -23.04 24.99 -33.79
CA ALA A 70 -22.41 26.21 -34.27
C ALA A 70 -23.50 27.19 -34.76
N ASP A 71 -23.79 28.22 -33.97
CA ASP A 71 -24.62 29.35 -34.39
C ASP A 71 -23.70 30.53 -34.80
N PRO A 72 -23.82 31.09 -36.02
CA PRO A 72 -22.93 32.14 -36.47
C PRO A 72 -23.42 33.54 -36.05
N LEU A 73 -22.45 34.36 -35.63
CA LEU A 73 -22.46 35.84 -35.59
C LEU A 73 -23.39 36.51 -34.57
N ILE A 74 -22.80 36.94 -33.44
CA ILE A 74 -23.03 38.29 -32.91
C ILE A 74 -21.69 38.92 -32.52
N THR A 75 -21.26 39.88 -33.35
CA THR A 75 -20.20 40.83 -33.03
C THR A 75 -20.75 41.84 -32.02
N GLN A 76 -20.38 41.74 -30.75
CA GLN A 76 -20.48 42.87 -29.82
C GLN A 76 -19.21 43.00 -28.98
N SER A 77 -18.63 44.17 -29.13
CA SER A 77 -17.47 44.80 -28.48
C SER A 77 -16.95 44.17 -27.18
N SER A 78 -15.63 43.97 -27.18
CA SER A 78 -14.81 43.75 -25.99
C SER A 78 -15.01 44.86 -24.95
N GLU A 79 -15.48 44.47 -23.78
CA GLU A 79 -15.17 45.12 -22.52
C GLU A 79 -14.83 43.99 -21.56
N VAL A 80 -13.55 43.79 -21.29
CA VAL A 80 -13.05 42.72 -20.42
C VAL A 80 -13.20 43.20 -18.98
N PRO A 81 -14.07 42.59 -18.15
CA PRO A 81 -13.91 42.70 -16.72
C PRO A 81 -12.73 41.79 -16.35
N GLU A 82 -11.64 42.41 -15.92
CA GLU A 82 -10.52 41.73 -15.25
C GLU A 82 -11.01 41.18 -13.91
N ASP A 83 -11.71 40.04 -13.94
CA ASP A 83 -11.73 38.95 -12.93
C ASP A 83 -12.78 37.86 -13.29
N ASP A 84 -13.08 37.63 -14.58
CA ASP A 84 -14.06 36.61 -14.95
C ASP A 84 -13.37 35.23 -14.96
N GLY A 85 -13.64 34.45 -13.92
CA GLY A 85 -13.11 33.10 -13.78
C GLY A 85 -13.39 32.26 -15.04
N LEU A 86 -12.57 31.24 -15.28
CA LEU A 86 -12.69 30.34 -16.45
C LEU A 86 -14.02 29.56 -16.53
N THR A 87 -14.94 29.79 -15.58
CA THR A 87 -16.22 29.10 -15.45
C THR A 87 -17.31 30.10 -15.09
N THR A 88 -18.51 29.91 -15.63
CA THR A 88 -19.70 30.66 -15.20
C THR A 88 -19.99 30.47 -13.71
N ASP A 89 -20.56 31.48 -13.05
CA ASP A 89 -20.97 31.41 -11.64
C ASP A 89 -21.87 30.20 -11.34
N ARG A 90 -22.79 29.90 -12.27
CA ARG A 90 -23.68 28.74 -12.18
C ARG A 90 -22.91 27.42 -12.17
N ALA A 91 -21.89 27.29 -13.01
CA ALA A 91 -21.05 26.09 -13.05
C ALA A 91 -20.21 25.97 -11.78
N ALA A 92 -19.68 27.07 -11.27
CA ALA A 92 -18.94 27.11 -10.02
C ALA A 92 -19.80 26.68 -8.81
N ASP A 93 -21.05 27.13 -8.75
CA ASP A 93 -22.00 26.73 -7.71
C ASP A 93 -22.40 25.26 -7.80
N ALA A 94 -22.62 24.72 -8.99
CA ALA A 94 -22.91 23.31 -9.19
C ALA A 94 -21.73 22.43 -8.72
N MET A 95 -20.49 22.80 -9.08
CA MET A 95 -19.28 22.11 -8.62
C MET A 95 -19.13 22.16 -7.09
N ARG A 96 -19.37 23.31 -6.46
CA ARG A 96 -19.34 23.43 -5.00
C ARG A 96 -20.37 22.52 -4.33
N GLN A 97 -21.57 22.43 -4.88
CA GLN A 97 -22.64 21.57 -4.35
C GLN A 97 -22.32 20.07 -4.51
N SER A 98 -21.78 19.64 -5.65
CA SER A 98 -21.38 18.24 -5.86
C SER A 98 -20.23 17.84 -4.94
N LEU A 99 -19.26 18.75 -4.74
CA LEU A 99 -18.11 18.51 -3.87
C LEU A 99 -18.52 18.49 -2.40
N ALA A 100 -19.50 19.31 -2.00
CA ALA A 100 -20.10 19.25 -0.66
C ALA A 100 -20.85 17.94 -0.42
N ALA A 101 -21.62 17.46 -1.39
CA ALA A 101 -22.31 16.16 -1.29
C ALA A 101 -21.32 14.98 -1.17
N LEU A 102 -20.23 15.02 -1.95
CA LEU A 102 -19.15 14.04 -1.84
C LEU A 102 -18.43 14.12 -0.49
N ALA A 103 -18.20 15.33 0.03
CA ALA A 103 -17.59 15.52 1.35
C ALA A 103 -18.48 14.92 2.47
N MET A 104 -19.81 15.10 2.39
CA MET A 104 -20.74 14.49 3.35
C MET A 104 -20.76 12.96 3.29
N LEU A 105 -20.55 12.37 2.11
CA LEU A 105 -20.47 10.92 1.94
C LEU A 105 -19.08 10.36 2.33
N SER A 106 -18.03 11.16 2.14
CA SER A 106 -16.63 10.80 2.41
C SER A 106 -16.20 11.11 3.84
N GLU A 107 -17.02 11.78 4.64
CA GLU A 107 -16.71 12.04 6.04
C GLU A 107 -16.70 10.71 6.81
N PRO A 108 -15.54 10.25 7.32
CA PRO A 108 -15.48 9.01 8.07
C PRO A 108 -16.38 9.15 9.30
N PRO A 109 -17.32 8.22 9.57
CA PRO A 109 -18.27 8.35 10.68
C PRO A 109 -17.63 8.30 12.08
N ALA A 110 -16.32 8.13 12.17
CA ALA A 110 -15.60 8.00 13.42
C ALA A 110 -14.41 8.97 13.46
N LYS A 111 -14.41 9.86 14.44
CA LYS A 111 -13.20 10.52 14.94
C LYS A 111 -12.12 9.45 15.11
N PRO A 112 -10.84 9.69 14.73
CA PRO A 112 -9.78 8.74 14.94
C PRO A 112 -9.69 8.46 16.44
N GLN A 113 -10.25 7.32 16.83
CA GLN A 113 -10.17 6.84 18.19
C GLN A 113 -8.69 6.53 18.37
N ILE A 114 -8.01 7.27 19.24
CA ILE A 114 -6.65 6.94 19.66
C ILE A 114 -6.78 5.68 20.53
N VAL A 115 -7.09 4.57 19.88
CA VAL A 115 -6.91 3.24 20.44
C VAL A 115 -5.41 3.04 20.53
N ARG A 116 -4.96 2.45 21.64
CA ARG A 116 -3.56 2.06 21.82
C ARG A 116 -3.07 1.41 20.52
N GLN A 117 -1.91 1.85 20.03
CA GLN A 117 -1.26 1.25 18.87
C GLN A 117 -1.28 -0.28 19.03
N GLY A 118 -2.14 -0.97 18.26
CA GLY A 118 -2.25 -2.43 18.29
C GLY A 118 -3.65 -3.02 18.45
N GLU A 119 -4.67 -2.30 18.96
CA GLU A 119 -5.99 -2.93 19.24
C GLU A 119 -6.93 -2.99 18.03
N THR A 120 -6.76 -2.11 17.03
CA THR A 120 -7.49 -2.16 15.74
C THR A 120 -6.56 -2.38 14.54
N SER A 121 -5.29 -2.66 14.79
CA SER A 121 -4.28 -2.92 13.76
C SER A 121 -4.28 -4.39 13.37
N LEU A 122 -3.84 -4.71 12.15
CA LEU A 122 -3.57 -6.08 11.68
C LEU A 122 -2.74 -6.90 12.67
N GLU A 123 -1.85 -6.24 13.43
CA GLU A 123 -1.08 -6.85 14.51
C GLU A 123 -1.97 -7.49 15.59
N GLY A 124 -3.10 -6.87 15.94
CA GLY A 124 -4.07 -7.40 16.89
C GLY A 124 -4.67 -8.72 16.40
N LEU A 125 -5.12 -8.76 15.15
CA LEU A 125 -5.64 -9.98 14.52
C LEU A 125 -4.58 -11.08 14.42
N ALA A 126 -3.37 -10.74 13.98
CA ALA A 126 -2.26 -11.69 13.90
C ALA A 126 -1.90 -12.26 15.29
N ARG A 127 -1.92 -11.42 16.33
CA ARG A 127 -1.68 -11.84 17.72
C ARG A 127 -2.77 -12.77 18.23
N GLU A 128 -4.03 -12.50 17.93
CA GLU A 128 -5.15 -13.39 18.29
C GLU A 128 -5.02 -14.75 17.61
N MET A 129 -4.62 -14.78 16.34
CA MET A 129 -4.39 -16.02 15.59
C MET A 129 -3.15 -16.79 16.07
N MET A 130 -2.07 -16.11 16.46
CA MET A 130 -0.84 -16.76 16.92
C MET A 130 -0.90 -17.24 18.39
N ARG A 131 -1.76 -16.63 19.21
CA ARG A 131 -1.91 -16.99 20.63
C ARG A 131 -2.15 -18.48 20.88
N PRO A 132 -3.08 -19.19 20.19
CA PRO A 132 -3.29 -20.62 20.42
C PRO A 132 -2.09 -21.48 20.03
N MET A 133 -1.38 -21.14 18.94
CA MET A 133 -0.21 -21.89 18.48
C MET A 133 0.97 -21.76 19.46
N LEU A 134 1.19 -20.55 19.98
CA LEU A 134 2.22 -20.31 20.99
C LEU A 134 1.89 -20.98 22.33
N ALA A 135 0.62 -20.98 22.73
CA ALA A 135 0.18 -21.66 23.95
C ALA A 135 0.44 -23.16 23.87
N GLN A 136 0.02 -23.81 22.77
CA GLN A 136 0.26 -25.24 22.56
C GLN A 136 1.76 -25.57 22.54
N TRP A 137 2.57 -24.73 21.89
CA TRP A 137 4.01 -24.91 21.88
C TRP A 137 4.62 -24.78 23.27
N LEU A 138 4.20 -23.79 24.06
CA LEU A 138 4.64 -23.62 25.45
C LEU A 138 4.25 -24.83 26.29
N ASP A 139 3.01 -25.32 26.19
CA ASP A 139 2.57 -26.49 26.95
C ASP A 139 3.41 -27.74 26.64
N ALA A 140 3.83 -27.92 25.39
CA ALA A 140 4.64 -29.05 24.98
C ALA A 140 6.14 -28.92 25.33
N ASN A 141 6.71 -27.72 25.28
CA ASN A 141 8.17 -27.53 25.36
C ASN A 141 8.66 -26.91 26.68
N LEU A 142 7.79 -26.22 27.40
CA LEU A 142 8.14 -25.53 28.64
C LEU A 142 8.55 -26.50 29.78
N PRO A 143 7.92 -27.68 29.96
CA PRO A 143 8.34 -28.62 31.01
C PRO A 143 9.81 -29.02 30.89
N ASP A 144 10.25 -29.43 29.69
CA ASP A 144 11.63 -29.87 29.44
C ASP A 144 12.65 -28.73 29.64
N ILE A 145 12.30 -27.52 29.19
CA ILE A 145 13.14 -26.33 29.36
C ILE A 145 13.31 -26.03 30.85
N VAL A 146 12.22 -26.08 31.63
CA VAL A 146 12.24 -25.83 33.07
C VAL A 146 13.03 -26.89 33.80
N GLU A 147 12.84 -28.18 33.50
CA GLU A 147 13.62 -29.26 34.11
C GLU A 147 15.12 -29.08 33.92
N ARG A 148 15.55 -28.73 32.71
CA ARG A 148 16.96 -28.50 32.40
C ARG A 148 17.51 -27.30 33.17
N LEU A 149 16.75 -26.20 33.27
CA LEU A 149 17.15 -25.03 34.06
C LEU A 149 17.20 -25.35 35.55
N VAL A 150 16.23 -26.08 36.09
CA VAL A 150 16.19 -26.47 37.51
C VAL A 150 17.34 -27.41 37.85
N LYS A 151 17.64 -28.41 36.99
CA LYS A 151 18.81 -29.29 37.17
C LYS A 151 20.12 -28.50 37.20
N ALA A 152 20.28 -27.53 36.29
CA ALA A 152 21.44 -26.65 36.27
C ALA A 152 21.53 -25.78 37.54
N GLU A 153 20.41 -25.26 38.00
CA GLU A 153 20.34 -24.41 39.20
C GLU A 153 20.62 -25.18 40.49
N ILE A 154 20.09 -26.41 40.62
CA ILE A 154 20.40 -27.30 41.75
C ILE A 154 21.88 -27.66 41.75
N ALA A 155 22.46 -28.03 40.60
CA ALA A 155 23.88 -28.34 40.48
C ALA A 155 24.76 -27.15 40.90
N ARG A 156 24.37 -25.93 40.50
CA ARG A 156 25.06 -24.69 40.88
C ARG A 156 25.02 -24.43 42.39
N ILE A 157 23.86 -24.61 43.03
CA ILE A 157 23.71 -24.41 44.48
C ILE A 157 24.42 -25.50 45.27
N ALA A 158 24.30 -26.76 44.84
CA ALA A 158 24.95 -27.90 45.48
C ALA A 158 26.48 -27.81 45.38
N GLY A 159 27.01 -27.40 44.23
CA GLY A 159 28.45 -27.18 44.03
C GLY A 159 29.02 -26.00 44.81
N LYS A 160 28.18 -25.06 45.25
CA LYS A 160 28.58 -23.90 46.06
C LYS A 160 28.57 -24.17 47.58
N LYS A 161 28.02 -25.31 48.02
CA LYS A 161 27.92 -25.70 49.43
C LYS A 161 29.07 -26.59 49.92
N ASN A 162 30.11 -26.78 49.10
CA ASN A 162 31.37 -27.40 49.49
C ASN A 162 32.52 -26.39 49.34
#